data_AF-A0A2V9GLK6-F1
#
_entry.id   AF-A0A2V9GLK6-F1
#
_cell.length_a   1.000
_cell.length_b   1.000
_cell.length_c   1.000
_cell.angle_alpha   90.00
_cell.angle_beta   90.00
_cell.angle_gamma   90.00
#
_symmetry.space_group_name_H-M   'P 1'
#
loop_
_entity.id
_entity.type
_entity.pdbx_description
1 polymer ?
#
loop_
_entity_poly.entity_id
_entity_poly.type
_entity_poly.pdbx_seq_one_letter_code
_entity_poly.pdbx_strand_id
1 'polypeptide(L)'
;MKQRARQVYGTHIGFAGRGEMLPNPDTYCEIDPDVVDQWGIPALRFHFKWSDYELLQAKDMQETFRAIVETMGGEYKTKTSIHGEYPF
;
A
#
# COMPACT_ATOMS: atom_id res chain seq x y z
N MET A 1 2.74 22.47 -25.23
CA MET A 1 3.78 21.57 -24.66
C MET A 1 4.71 22.30 -23.66
N LYS A 2 5.59 23.22 -24.09
CA LYS A 2 6.53 23.95 -23.19
C LYS A 2 5.87 24.69 -22.00
N GLN A 3 4.74 25.35 -22.23
CA GLN A 3 4.07 26.15 -21.20
C GLN A 3 3.45 25.27 -20.10
N ARG A 4 2.80 24.17 -20.48
CA ARG A 4 2.30 23.14 -19.56
C ARG A 4 3.45 22.50 -18.79
N ALA A 5 4.54 22.12 -19.47
CA ALA A 5 5.73 21.57 -18.80
C ALA A 5 6.29 22.51 -17.70
N ARG A 6 6.36 23.82 -17.96
CA ARG A 6 6.75 24.82 -16.96
C ARG A 6 5.75 24.97 -15.80
N GLN A 7 4.47 24.73 -16.04
CA GLN A 7 3.43 24.77 -15.00
C GLN A 7 3.42 23.53 -14.10
N VAL A 8 3.83 22.35 -14.60
CA VAL A 8 3.86 21.10 -13.81
C VAL A 8 5.26 20.73 -13.27
N TYR A 9 6.32 21.40 -13.71
CA TYR A 9 7.67 21.14 -13.21
C TYR A 9 7.80 21.57 -11.75
N GLY A 10 8.05 20.61 -10.84
CA GLY A 10 8.19 20.85 -9.40
C GLY A 10 6.88 20.97 -8.62
N THR A 11 5.72 20.70 -9.23
CA THR A 11 4.41 20.81 -8.56
C THR A 11 3.89 19.51 -7.96
N HIS A 12 4.72 18.46 -7.89
CA HIS A 12 4.31 17.15 -7.40
C HIS A 12 5.28 16.66 -6.34
N ILE A 13 4.73 16.11 -5.27
CA ILE A 13 5.44 15.42 -4.21
C ILE A 13 4.92 13.98 -4.15
N GLY A 14 5.83 13.03 -4.05
CA GLY A 14 5.52 11.61 -3.94
C GLY A 14 5.80 11.13 -2.52
N PHE A 15 4.85 10.38 -1.95
CA PHE A 15 5.04 9.71 -0.68
C PHE A 15 5.04 8.21 -0.90
N ALA A 16 5.93 7.52 -0.19
CA ALA A 16 5.89 6.08 -0.04
C ALA A 16 5.99 5.82 1.45
N GLY A 17 5.01 5.12 2.01
CA GLY A 17 5.11 4.61 3.35
C GLY A 17 5.06 3.10 3.34
N ARG A 18 5.78 2.52 4.29
CA ARG A 18 5.89 1.07 4.46
C ARG A 18 5.57 0.77 5.91
N GLY A 19 4.61 -0.11 6.12
CA GLY A 19 4.33 -0.71 7.42
C GLY A 19 4.99 -2.09 7.51
N GLU A 20 5.20 -2.55 8.74
CA GLU A 20 5.56 -3.94 9.00
C GLU A 20 4.29 -4.79 9.08
N MET A 21 4.35 -6.00 8.52
CA MET A 21 3.33 -7.02 8.72
C MET A 21 3.68 -7.83 9.97
N LEU A 22 2.81 -7.80 10.98
CA LEU A 22 2.98 -8.65 12.15
C LEU A 22 2.60 -10.10 11.81
N PRO A 23 3.38 -11.09 12.31
CA PRO A 23 3.07 -12.50 12.11
C PRO A 23 1.67 -12.85 12.64
N ASN A 24 0.87 -13.54 11.83
CA ASN A 24 -0.45 -14.03 12.20
C ASN A 24 -0.69 -15.43 11.59
N PRO A 25 -1.53 -16.27 12.21
CA PRO A 25 -1.77 -17.64 11.75
C PRO A 25 -2.46 -17.72 10.39
N ASP A 26 -3.15 -16.66 9.96
CA ASP A 26 -3.85 -16.59 8.67
C ASP A 26 -2.94 -16.17 7.51
N THR A 27 -1.65 -15.89 7.78
CA THR A 27 -0.64 -15.49 6.79
C THR A 27 0.48 -16.53 6.75
N TYR A 28 0.43 -17.39 5.74
CA TYR A 28 1.35 -18.52 5.58
C TYR A 28 1.53 -18.87 4.11
N CYS A 29 2.48 -19.76 3.81
CA CYS A 29 2.62 -20.36 2.50
C CYS A 29 2.69 -21.87 2.60
N GLU A 30 2.19 -22.53 1.57
CA GLU A 30 2.23 -23.99 1.42
C GLU A 30 2.60 -24.34 -0.02
N ILE A 31 2.92 -25.61 -0.27
CA ILE A 31 3.15 -26.08 -1.63
C ILE A 31 1.81 -26.16 -2.38
N ASP A 32 1.76 -25.57 -3.56
CA ASP A 32 0.61 -25.70 -4.45
C ASP A 32 0.62 -27.10 -5.11
N PRO A 33 -0.44 -27.92 -4.95
CA PRO A 33 -0.48 -29.26 -5.53
C PRO A 33 -0.63 -29.27 -7.05
N ASP A 34 -1.10 -28.17 -7.65
CA ASP A 34 -1.50 -28.10 -9.06
C ASP A 34 -0.56 -27.21 -9.90
N VAL A 35 0.38 -26.49 -9.26
CA VAL A 35 1.25 -25.51 -9.93
C VAL A 35 2.72 -25.86 -9.74
N VAL A 36 3.44 -25.94 -10.86
CA VAL A 36 4.89 -26.07 -10.90
C VAL A 36 5.50 -24.92 -11.71
N ASP A 37 6.76 -24.59 -11.41
CA ASP A 37 7.54 -23.68 -12.24
C ASP A 37 7.98 -24.35 -13.56
N GLN A 38 8.70 -23.60 -14.39
CA GLN A 38 9.18 -24.07 -15.69
C GLN A 38 10.19 -25.23 -15.64
N TRP A 39 10.69 -25.59 -14.45
CA TRP A 39 11.61 -26.70 -14.21
C TRP A 39 10.95 -27.86 -13.45
N GLY A 40 9.64 -27.79 -13.21
CA GLY A 40 8.87 -28.84 -12.54
C GLY A 40 8.94 -28.79 -11.01
N ILE A 41 9.41 -27.68 -10.41
CA ILE A 41 9.45 -27.52 -8.95
C ILE A 41 8.09 -27.00 -8.48
N PRO A 42 7.46 -27.61 -7.46
CA PRO A 42 6.19 -27.12 -6.92
C PRO A 42 6.28 -25.67 -6.45
N ALA A 43 5.31 -24.85 -6.87
CA ALA A 43 5.24 -23.44 -6.51
C ALA A 43 4.68 -23.24 -5.08
N LEU A 44 4.97 -22.09 -4.48
CA LEU A 44 4.33 -21.68 -3.22
C LEU A 44 2.98 -21.03 -3.48
N ARG A 45 1.95 -21.52 -2.79
CA ARG A 45 0.65 -20.86 -2.64
C ARG A 45 0.67 -19.99 -1.39
N PHE A 46 0.42 -18.70 -1.56
CA PHE A 46 0.43 -17.73 -0.48
C PHE A 46 -0.99 -17.45 0.02
N HIS A 47 -1.13 -17.47 1.34
CA HIS A 47 -2.33 -17.05 2.06
C HIS A 47 -1.97 -15.80 2.84
N PHE A 48 -2.85 -14.80 2.81
CA PHE A 48 -2.57 -13.50 3.40
C PHE A 48 -3.83 -12.88 3.97
N LYS A 49 -3.72 -12.29 5.15
CA LYS A 49 -4.80 -11.56 5.79
C LYS A 49 -4.25 -10.39 6.61
N TRP A 50 -4.77 -9.20 6.32
CA TRP A 50 -4.50 -8.01 7.13
C TRP A 50 -5.09 -8.18 8.54
N SER A 51 -4.33 -7.80 9.55
CA SER A 51 -4.86 -7.60 10.89
C SER A 51 -5.19 -6.12 11.12
N ASP A 52 -5.85 -5.83 12.24
CA ASP A 52 -6.12 -4.45 12.65
C ASP A 52 -4.83 -3.65 12.83
N TYR A 53 -3.70 -4.28 13.17
CA TYR A 53 -2.42 -3.60 13.36
C TYR A 53 -1.91 -2.96 12.08
N GLU A 54 -1.93 -3.68 10.96
CA GLU A 54 -1.48 -3.14 9.67
C GLU A 54 -2.45 -2.09 9.12
N LEU A 55 -3.76 -2.30 9.33
CA LEU A 55 -4.78 -1.34 8.94
C LEU A 55 -4.60 -0.01 9.70
N LEU A 56 -4.32 -0.07 10.99
CA LEU A 56 -4.03 1.11 11.80
C LEU A 56 -2.72 1.78 11.41
N GLN A 57 -1.66 1.02 11.08
CA GLN A 57 -0.42 1.58 10.53
C GLN A 57 -0.67 2.30 9.20
N ALA A 58 -1.47 1.74 8.30
CA ALA A 58 -1.81 2.36 7.03
C ALA A 58 -2.62 3.66 7.22
N LYS A 59 -3.55 3.67 8.17
CA LYS A 59 -4.30 4.88 8.54
C LYS A 59 -3.37 5.98 9.06
N ASP A 60 -2.50 5.65 10.00
CA ASP A 60 -1.56 6.60 10.61
C ASP A 60 -0.64 7.24 9.55
N MET A 61 -0.19 6.43 8.60
CA MET A 61 0.59 6.87 7.46
C MET A 61 -0.19 7.85 6.56
N GLN A 62 -1.45 7.55 6.23
CA GLN A 62 -2.29 8.47 5.45
C GLN A 62 -2.54 9.79 6.16
N GLU A 63 -2.78 9.78 7.47
CA GLU A 63 -2.97 11.00 8.26
C GLU A 63 -1.66 11.80 8.37
N THR A 64 -0.51 11.14 8.45
CA THR A 64 0.80 11.81 8.38
C THR A 64 1.00 12.48 7.02
N PHE A 65 0.67 11.81 5.92
CA PHE A 65 0.77 12.40 4.58
C PHE A 65 -0.18 13.58 4.39
N ARG A 66 -1.42 13.46 4.88
CA ARG A 66 -2.37 14.56 4.94
C ARG A 66 -1.76 15.76 5.66
N ALA A 67 -1.23 15.56 6.87
CA ALA A 67 -0.64 16.62 7.68
C ALA A 67 0.50 17.33 6.94
N ILE A 68 1.40 16.58 6.28
CA ILE A 68 2.49 17.17 5.47
C ILE A 68 1.93 18.00 4.33
N VAL A 69 0.98 17.46 3.55
CA VAL A 69 0.37 18.16 2.40
C VAL A 69 -0.31 19.46 2.83
N GLU A 70 -1.13 19.39 3.88
CA GLU A 70 -1.88 20.55 4.38
C GLU A 70 -0.94 21.61 4.98
N THR A 71 0.12 21.19 5.68
CA THR A 71 1.15 22.11 6.21
C THR A 71 1.89 22.85 5.09
N MET A 72 2.08 22.22 3.94
CA MET A 72 2.66 22.85 2.75
C MET A 72 1.68 23.77 1.99
N GLY A 73 0.43 23.90 2.46
CA GLY A 73 -0.64 24.65 1.78
C GLY A 73 -1.29 23.90 0.63
N GLY A 74 -1.09 22.58 0.55
CA GLY A 74 -1.71 21.70 -0.44
C GLY A 74 -3.07 21.17 -0.01
N GLU A 75 -3.81 20.61 -0.97
CA GLU A 75 -5.10 19.96 -0.74
C GLU A 75 -4.94 18.43 -0.81
N TYR A 76 -5.19 17.72 0.30
CA TYR A 76 -5.16 16.26 0.33
C TYR A 76 -6.49 15.67 -0.18
N LYS A 77 -6.46 15.03 -1.35
CA LYS A 77 -7.68 14.60 -2.07
C LYS A 77 -8.13 13.17 -1.76
N THR A 78 -7.26 12.34 -1.19
CA THR A 78 -7.58 10.94 -0.94
C THR A 78 -8.47 10.80 0.31
N LYS A 79 -9.50 9.97 0.21
CA LYS A 79 -10.41 9.62 1.31
C LYS A 79 -10.74 8.15 1.18
N THR A 80 -9.85 7.28 1.66
CA THR A 80 -10.14 5.86 1.71
C THR A 80 -10.33 5.44 3.16
N SER A 81 -11.23 4.47 3.34
CA SER A 81 -11.55 3.90 4.65
C SER A 81 -10.71 2.64 4.85
N ILE A 82 -10.15 2.50 6.05
CA ILE A 82 -9.50 1.24 6.48
C ILE A 82 -10.51 0.14 6.83
N HIS A 83 -11.81 0.44 6.82
CA HIS A 83 -12.89 -0.53 6.98
C HIS A 83 -13.61 -0.72 5.64
N GLY A 84 -13.59 -1.95 5.10
CA GLY A 84 -14.25 -2.31 3.84
C GLY A 84 -13.65 -3.56 3.18
N GLU A 85 -14.24 -3.98 2.06
CA GLU A 85 -13.78 -5.14 1.27
C GLU A 85 -12.40 -4.92 0.64
N TYR A 86 -12.03 -3.65 0.42
CA TYR A 86 -10.73 -3.24 -0.11
C TYR A 86 -10.17 -2.10 0.77
N PRO A 87 -9.65 -2.42 1.97
CA PRO A 87 -9.16 -1.40 2.89
C PRO A 87 -7.85 -0.82 2.38
N PHE A 88 -7.77 0.50 2.15
CA PHE A 88 -6.55 1.34 2.06
C PHE A 88 -6.91 2.82 1.92
#